data_AF-A0A2W4HZE0-F1
#
_entry.id   AF-A0A2W4HZE0-F1
#
_cell.length_a   1.000
_cell.length_b   1.000
_cell.length_c   1.000
_cell.angle_alpha   90.00
_cell.angle_beta   90.00
_cell.angle_gamma   90.00
#
_symmetry.space_group_name_H-M   'P 1'
#
loop_
_entity.id
_entity.type
_entity.pdbx_description
1 polymer ?
#
loop_
_entity_poly.entity_id
_entity_poly.type
_entity_poly.pdbx_seq_one_letter_code
_entity_poly.pdbx_strand_id
1 'polypeptide(L)'
;MKKLTSLLIVICVLSMNNVVACPREELPDVNKIIIGASNIAKGKTYTSDIGDIFGIYANPAAIGSIKGLELTTMYSNYLSNYQYYVLGGTIPYNNFVIGLGYSGYSMDGIPETDFSAEENRIFKTGTSFSSGERSFMISLATALNETILRRVYLGAGLKVINQFVDGNQRFGYGVNGGLIIPRFVFDDLDVGLVGFNIIKSKLKWTGSNEEEVVESRYRFGASYSIAPSWKIFGDFEKDKNYFGTSYTFIDKYLLKAGIADKSYMLGMGINFDKLSGFDFDNVVLDYAFEYNDDLSALPGAAYNHYFSVSFYHGGESFRPTLDTNKPYIITDEPFYTLSGRAQDNATISIYRNEVLVDRVSADDFGKWEAQIPLDNGNNILYARAQEKNKNISQTTSKLIIRKK
;
A
#
# COMPACT_ATOMS: atom_id res chain seq x y z
N MET A 1 -6.30 30.68 -6.15
CA MET A 1 -6.09 30.94 -4.71
C MET A 1 -6.17 29.66 -3.88
N LYS A 2 -7.28 28.90 -3.85
CA LYS A 2 -7.41 27.65 -3.03
C LYS A 2 -6.26 26.64 -3.23
N LYS A 3 -5.86 26.31 -4.47
CA LYS A 3 -4.75 25.38 -4.73
C LYS A 3 -3.38 25.87 -4.22
N LEU A 4 -3.15 27.19 -4.23
CA LEU A 4 -1.89 27.78 -3.78
C LEU A 4 -1.79 27.78 -2.25
N THR A 5 -2.91 28.06 -1.57
CA THR A 5 -2.99 27.94 -0.10
C THR A 5 -2.90 26.50 0.38
N SER A 6 -3.48 25.53 -0.35
CA SER A 6 -3.31 24.09 -0.04
C SER A 6 -1.86 23.65 -0.15
N LEU A 7 -1.14 24.06 -1.20
CA LEU A 7 0.27 23.73 -1.39
C LEU A 7 1.15 24.33 -0.28
N LEU A 8 0.84 25.54 0.18
CA LEU A 8 1.56 26.19 1.28
C LEU A 8 1.37 25.45 2.62
N ILE A 9 0.15 24.98 2.91
CA ILE A 9 -0.14 24.19 4.11
C ILE A 9 0.59 22.85 4.06
N VAL A 10 0.65 22.21 2.89
CA VAL A 10 1.47 21.01 2.67
C VAL A 10 2.92 21.33 2.99
N ILE A 11 3.53 22.38 2.40
CA ILE A 11 4.92 22.77 2.70
C ILE A 11 5.15 23.04 4.20
N CYS A 12 4.19 23.66 4.89
CA CYS A 12 4.27 23.89 6.34
C CYS A 12 4.21 22.59 7.16
N VAL A 13 3.30 21.67 6.84
CA VAL A 13 3.24 20.34 7.48
C VAL A 13 4.51 19.54 7.19
N LEU A 14 5.05 19.68 5.97
CA LEU A 14 6.32 19.10 5.54
C LEU A 14 7.57 19.76 6.21
N SER A 15 7.40 20.78 7.04
CA SER A 15 8.52 21.53 7.66
C SER A 15 8.63 21.35 9.18
N MET A 16 7.76 20.52 9.78
CA MET A 16 7.72 20.34 11.23
C MET A 16 8.84 19.40 11.69
N ASN A 17 9.97 19.97 12.13
CA ASN A 17 11.00 19.24 12.86
C ASN A 17 10.54 18.97 14.29
N ASN A 18 10.43 17.70 14.68
CA ASN A 18 10.19 17.31 16.07
C ASN A 18 11.50 16.89 16.74
N VAL A 19 11.78 17.50 17.89
CA VAL A 19 12.85 17.08 18.79
C VAL A 19 12.28 16.01 19.72
N VAL A 20 12.73 14.77 19.55
CA VAL A 20 12.48 13.68 20.53
C VAL A 20 13.80 13.09 20.97
N ALA A 21 13.89 12.88 22.28
CA ALA A 21 15.07 12.46 23.02
C ALA A 21 15.68 11.14 22.49
N CYS A 22 17.00 11.06 22.62
CA CYS A 22 17.84 9.91 22.29
C CYS A 22 17.50 8.70 23.17
N PRO A 23 17.25 7.48 22.63
CA PRO A 23 17.14 6.30 23.45
C PRO A 23 18.45 5.50 23.53
N ARG A 24 18.43 4.62 24.53
CA ARG A 24 19.28 3.46 24.87
C ARG A 24 19.67 2.62 23.64
N GLU A 25 20.60 1.67 23.77
CA GLU A 25 20.92 0.69 22.70
C GLU A 25 19.65 -0.08 22.27
N GLU A 26 18.96 0.41 21.25
CA GLU A 26 17.77 -0.20 20.65
C GLU A 26 18.17 -0.89 19.34
N LEU A 27 17.58 -2.06 19.09
CA LEU A 27 17.76 -2.77 17.84
C LEU A 27 17.00 -2.04 16.72
N PRO A 28 17.63 -1.80 15.55
CA PRO A 28 16.95 -1.23 14.39
C PRO A 28 15.73 -2.06 13.99
N ASP A 29 14.63 -1.41 13.65
CA ASP A 29 13.43 -2.09 13.18
C ASP A 29 13.56 -2.41 11.68
N VAL A 30 13.56 -3.69 11.35
CA VAL A 30 13.70 -4.19 9.99
C VAL A 30 12.59 -3.73 9.05
N ASN A 31 11.39 -3.44 9.57
CA ASN A 31 10.29 -2.89 8.78
C ASN A 31 10.60 -1.50 8.20
N LYS A 32 11.69 -0.85 8.62
CA LYS A 32 12.19 0.38 8.00
C LYS A 32 12.60 0.18 6.54
N ILE A 33 13.08 -1.02 6.21
CA ILE A 33 13.60 -1.37 4.89
C ILE A 33 12.77 -2.47 4.20
N ILE A 34 12.00 -3.24 4.97
CA ILE A 34 11.16 -4.33 4.48
C ILE A 34 9.76 -3.81 4.11
N ILE A 35 9.68 -3.16 2.95
CA ILE A 35 8.44 -2.65 2.33
C ILE A 35 8.43 -2.99 0.83
N GLY A 36 7.30 -2.83 0.15
CA GLY A 36 7.17 -3.16 -1.27
C GLY A 36 8.01 -2.31 -2.21
N ALA A 37 8.34 -2.85 -3.40
CA ALA A 37 9.09 -2.12 -4.42
C ALA A 37 8.38 -0.81 -4.82
N SER A 38 7.04 -0.83 -4.87
CA SER A 38 6.23 0.38 -5.08
C SER A 38 6.55 1.49 -4.08
N ASN A 39 6.58 1.19 -2.77
CA ASN A 39 6.89 2.17 -1.73
C ASN A 39 8.35 2.62 -1.77
N ILE A 40 9.28 1.70 -2.05
CA ILE A 40 10.70 2.04 -2.21
C ILE A 40 10.87 3.04 -3.35
N ALA A 41 10.26 2.79 -4.52
CA ALA A 41 10.33 3.68 -5.67
C ALA A 41 9.74 5.08 -5.41
N LYS A 42 8.78 5.19 -4.48
CA LYS A 42 8.22 6.47 -4.01
C LYS A 42 9.05 7.11 -2.89
N GLY A 43 10.32 6.76 -2.74
CA GLY A 43 11.16 7.36 -1.69
C GLY A 43 10.84 6.85 -0.30
N LYS A 44 10.38 5.60 -0.17
CA LYS A 44 9.98 4.99 1.11
C LYS A 44 8.86 5.76 1.83
N THR A 45 8.02 6.48 1.07
CA THR A 45 6.78 7.08 1.58
C THR A 45 5.64 6.07 1.58
N TYR A 46 4.90 6.01 2.67
CA TYR A 46 3.79 5.06 2.84
C TYR A 46 2.76 5.52 3.87
N THR A 47 3.05 6.59 4.63
CA THR A 47 2.30 6.90 5.86
C THR A 47 0.85 7.30 5.58
N SER A 48 0.59 7.94 4.45
CA SER A 48 -0.76 8.36 4.04
C SER A 48 -1.28 7.63 2.80
N ASP A 49 -0.73 6.44 2.48
CA ASP A 49 -1.02 5.75 1.23
C ASP A 49 -2.19 4.77 1.37
N ILE A 50 -3.41 5.27 1.21
CA ILE A 50 -4.65 4.51 1.38
C ILE A 50 -4.77 3.44 0.29
N GLY A 51 -5.10 2.21 0.70
CA GLY A 51 -5.29 1.08 -0.21
C GLY A 51 -4.01 0.34 -0.57
N ASP A 52 -2.89 0.68 0.06
CA ASP A 52 -1.63 -0.04 -0.13
C ASP A 52 -1.59 -1.32 0.72
N ILE A 53 -1.48 -2.48 0.06
CA ILE A 53 -1.30 -3.79 0.71
C ILE A 53 -0.04 -3.85 1.58
N PHE A 54 1.02 -3.09 1.26
CA PHE A 54 2.21 -3.03 2.12
C PHE A 54 1.96 -2.31 3.45
N GLY A 55 0.78 -1.70 3.62
CA GLY A 55 0.26 -1.21 4.90
C GLY A 55 0.26 -2.27 6.01
N ILE A 56 0.24 -3.57 5.67
CA ILE A 56 0.44 -4.66 6.65
C ILE A 56 1.73 -4.44 7.46
N TYR A 57 2.81 -4.03 6.79
CA TYR A 57 4.17 -3.86 7.36
C TYR A 57 4.46 -2.42 7.77
N ALA A 58 3.84 -1.48 7.06
CA ALA A 58 4.05 -0.04 7.16
C ALA A 58 2.98 0.61 8.05
N ASN A 59 1.97 1.26 7.46
CA ASN A 59 0.84 1.83 8.20
C ASN A 59 -0.39 0.91 8.11
N PRO A 60 -0.78 0.19 9.20
CA PRO A 60 -1.94 -0.68 9.17
C PRO A 60 -3.25 0.01 8.79
N ALA A 61 -3.40 1.32 8.98
CA ALA A 61 -4.62 2.02 8.55
C ALA A 61 -4.80 2.01 7.02
N ALA A 62 -3.73 1.89 6.24
CA ALA A 62 -3.77 1.88 4.77
C ALA A 62 -4.62 0.72 4.22
N ILE A 63 -4.60 -0.45 4.85
CA ILE A 63 -5.36 -1.61 4.37
C ILE A 63 -6.87 -1.47 4.63
N GLY A 64 -7.31 -0.51 5.45
CA GLY A 64 -8.72 -0.36 5.82
C GLY A 64 -9.66 0.02 4.67
N SER A 65 -9.12 0.46 3.53
CA SER A 65 -9.90 0.71 2.31
C SER A 65 -9.97 -0.49 1.36
N ILE A 66 -9.19 -1.54 1.59
CA ILE A 66 -9.14 -2.71 0.71
C ILE A 66 -10.47 -3.45 0.80
N LYS A 67 -11.08 -3.70 -0.36
CA LYS A 67 -12.41 -4.32 -0.47
C LYS A 67 -12.37 -5.77 -0.94
N GLY A 68 -11.19 -6.29 -1.26
CA GLY A 68 -11.01 -7.63 -1.82
C GLY A 68 -9.87 -8.41 -1.23
N LEU A 69 -9.77 -9.66 -1.67
CA LEU A 69 -8.57 -10.46 -1.47
C LEU A 69 -7.43 -9.84 -2.27
N GLU A 70 -6.38 -9.46 -1.58
CA GLU A 70 -5.14 -9.01 -2.21
C GLU A 70 -3.99 -9.87 -1.67
N LEU A 71 -3.06 -10.23 -2.53
CA LEU A 71 -1.84 -10.95 -2.18
C LEU A 71 -0.65 -10.18 -2.74
N THR A 72 0.47 -10.18 -2.02
CA THR A 72 1.69 -9.55 -2.52
C THR A 72 2.93 -10.32 -2.10
N THR A 73 3.95 -10.27 -2.94
CA THR A 73 5.28 -10.76 -2.62
C THR A 73 6.34 -9.79 -3.12
N MET A 74 7.47 -9.72 -2.43
CA MET A 74 8.65 -8.98 -2.84
C MET A 74 9.89 -9.81 -2.54
N TYR A 75 10.84 -9.79 -3.45
CA TYR A 75 12.17 -10.35 -3.23
C TYR A 75 13.25 -9.38 -3.72
N SER A 76 14.34 -9.28 -2.95
CA SER A 76 15.50 -8.48 -3.31
C SER A 76 16.77 -9.05 -2.67
N ASN A 77 17.90 -8.88 -3.34
CA ASN A 77 19.22 -9.03 -2.73
C ASN A 77 19.76 -7.63 -2.44
N TYR A 78 19.96 -7.30 -1.17
CA TYR A 78 20.50 -6.02 -0.76
C TYR A 78 21.89 -6.20 -0.16
N LEU A 79 22.77 -5.23 -0.41
CA LEU A 79 24.22 -5.35 -0.22
C LEU A 79 24.82 -6.62 -0.86
N SER A 80 24.23 -7.10 -1.97
CA SER A 80 24.58 -8.33 -2.70
C SER A 80 24.40 -9.67 -1.98
N ASN A 81 24.39 -9.71 -0.63
CA ASN A 81 24.42 -10.96 0.13
C ASN A 81 23.23 -11.16 1.09
N TYR A 82 22.47 -10.09 1.39
CA TYR A 82 21.29 -10.20 2.24
C TYR A 82 20.06 -10.40 1.38
N GLN A 83 19.38 -11.53 1.59
CA GLN A 83 18.13 -11.84 0.94
C GLN A 83 16.99 -11.20 1.72
N TYR A 84 16.17 -10.40 1.05
CA TYR A 84 14.98 -9.76 1.61
C TYR A 84 13.76 -10.38 0.97
N TYR A 85 12.77 -10.70 1.79
CA TYR A 85 11.50 -11.20 1.31
C TYR A 85 10.33 -10.63 2.08
N VAL A 86 9.23 -10.46 1.36
CA VAL A 86 7.93 -10.04 1.90
C VAL A 86 6.88 -10.93 1.25
N LEU A 87 5.93 -11.42 2.03
CA LEU A 87 4.75 -12.14 1.57
C LEU A 87 3.56 -11.66 2.39
N GLY A 88 2.65 -10.91 1.78
CA GLY A 88 1.47 -10.36 2.43
C GLY A 88 0.17 -10.81 1.79
N GLY A 89 -0.91 -10.78 2.56
CA GLY A 89 -2.26 -10.91 2.04
C GLY A 89 -3.28 -10.20 2.92
N THR A 90 -4.34 -9.67 2.31
CA THR A 90 -5.44 -9.03 3.02
C THR A 90 -6.77 -9.69 2.70
N ILE A 91 -7.61 -9.80 3.72
CA ILE A 91 -8.95 -10.37 3.63
C ILE A 91 -9.92 -9.39 4.31
N PRO A 92 -10.85 -8.78 3.56
CA PRO A 92 -11.94 -7.99 4.13
C PRO A 92 -12.92 -8.90 4.88
N TYR A 93 -13.38 -8.45 6.05
CA TYR A 93 -14.37 -9.12 6.87
C TYR A 93 -15.28 -8.10 7.56
N ASN A 94 -16.53 -8.01 7.10
CA ASN A 94 -17.48 -6.98 7.54
C ASN A 94 -16.91 -5.56 7.38
N ASN A 95 -16.79 -4.81 8.48
CA ASN A 95 -16.25 -3.45 8.51
C ASN A 95 -14.72 -3.40 8.75
N PHE A 96 -14.08 -4.57 8.77
CA PHE A 96 -12.66 -4.69 9.04
C PHE A 96 -11.92 -5.27 7.84
N VAL A 97 -10.63 -5.01 7.77
CA VAL A 97 -9.69 -5.70 6.88
C VAL A 97 -8.62 -6.33 7.74
N ILE A 98 -8.42 -7.63 7.55
CA ILE A 98 -7.37 -8.41 8.21
C ILE A 98 -6.22 -8.57 7.23
N GLY A 99 -5.02 -8.16 7.63
CA GLY A 99 -3.78 -8.36 6.91
C GLY A 99 -2.91 -9.40 7.60
N LEU A 100 -2.38 -10.35 6.84
CA LEU A 100 -1.38 -11.31 7.31
C LEU A 100 -0.09 -11.08 6.52
N GLY A 101 1.04 -11.04 7.23
CA GLY A 101 2.33 -10.79 6.63
C GLY A 101 3.42 -11.70 7.15
N TYR A 102 4.32 -12.10 6.27
CA TYR A 102 5.58 -12.74 6.62
C TYR A 102 6.70 -11.99 5.91
N SER A 103 7.70 -11.56 6.64
CA SER A 103 8.83 -10.87 6.05
C SER A 103 10.10 -11.08 6.83
N GLY A 104 11.23 -10.74 6.23
CA GLY A 104 12.50 -10.91 6.91
C GLY A 104 13.68 -10.61 6.01
N TYR A 105 14.85 -10.73 6.62
CA TYR A 105 16.10 -10.75 5.90
C TYR A 105 16.97 -11.88 6.44
N SER A 106 17.81 -12.46 5.58
CA SER A 106 18.79 -13.45 5.99
C SER A 106 20.05 -13.37 5.15
N MET A 107 21.16 -13.76 5.77
CA MET A 107 22.43 -14.01 5.11
C MET A 107 22.81 -15.47 5.37
N ASP A 108 22.98 -16.22 4.30
CA ASP A 108 23.38 -17.62 4.33
C ASP A 108 24.86 -17.77 3.95
N GLY A 109 25.45 -18.93 4.26
CA GLY A 109 26.82 -19.23 3.84
C GLY A 109 27.88 -18.40 4.57
N ILE A 110 27.57 -17.90 5.77
CA ILE A 110 28.54 -17.17 6.60
C ILE A 110 29.62 -18.16 7.04
N PRO A 111 30.88 -18.00 6.62
CA PRO A 111 31.92 -18.97 6.93
C PRO A 111 32.20 -18.96 8.43
N GLU A 112 32.19 -20.15 9.03
CA GLU A 112 32.65 -20.31 10.40
C GLU A 112 34.18 -20.29 10.43
N THR A 113 34.72 -19.58 11.42
CA THR A 113 36.17 -19.41 11.58
C THR A 113 36.59 -19.85 12.97
N ASP A 114 37.74 -20.51 13.04
CA ASP A 114 38.37 -20.91 14.28
C ASP A 114 39.80 -20.36 14.35
N PHE A 115 40.34 -20.25 15.55
CA PHE A 115 41.69 -19.73 15.81
C PHE A 115 42.62 -20.86 16.22
N SER A 116 43.66 -21.11 15.41
CA SER A 116 44.74 -22.01 15.79
C SER A 116 45.79 -21.25 16.60
N ALA A 117 45.89 -21.58 17.89
CA ALA A 117 46.93 -21.01 18.77
C ALA A 117 48.34 -21.46 18.37
N GLU A 118 48.50 -22.67 17.81
CA GLU A 118 49.79 -23.21 17.34
C GLU A 118 50.31 -22.45 16.11
N GLU A 119 49.42 -22.10 15.19
CA GLU A 119 49.77 -21.40 13.95
C GLU A 119 49.56 -19.88 14.04
N ASN A 120 49.05 -19.39 15.18
CA ASN A 120 48.66 -18.01 15.45
C ASN A 120 47.86 -17.37 14.30
N ARG A 121 46.89 -18.11 13.76
CA ARG A 121 46.08 -17.67 12.61
C ARG A 121 44.63 -18.11 12.72
N ILE A 122 43.75 -17.32 12.10
CA ILE A 122 42.34 -17.64 11.91
C ILE A 122 42.22 -18.48 10.63
N PHE A 123 41.51 -19.60 10.70
CA PHE A 123 41.21 -20.44 9.54
C PHE A 123 39.71 -20.74 9.45
N LYS A 124 39.22 -21.03 8.24
CA LYS A 124 37.84 -21.46 8.04
C LYS A 124 37.72 -22.92 8.44
N THR A 125 36.70 -23.26 9.22
CA THR A 125 36.42 -24.64 9.66
C THR A 125 35.93 -25.54 8.53
N GLY A 126 35.49 -24.95 7.41
CA GLY A 126 34.84 -25.66 6.31
C GLY A 126 33.32 -25.76 6.45
N THR A 127 32.76 -25.28 7.57
CA THR A 127 31.33 -25.13 7.81
C THR A 127 30.88 -23.68 7.61
N SER A 128 29.57 -23.50 7.49
CA SER A 128 28.95 -22.18 7.39
C SER A 128 27.65 -22.16 8.17
N PHE A 129 27.28 -20.98 8.65
CA PHE A 129 26.01 -20.73 9.32
C PHE A 129 25.20 -19.66 8.61
N SER A 130 23.98 -19.41 9.08
CA SER A 130 23.13 -18.32 8.62
C SER A 130 22.71 -17.41 9.77
N SER A 131 22.38 -16.17 9.45
CA SER A 131 21.85 -15.22 10.42
C SER A 131 20.82 -14.31 9.78
N GLY A 132 19.85 -13.87 10.57
CA GLY A 132 18.83 -12.96 10.09
C GLY A 132 17.71 -12.70 11.07
N GLU A 133 16.65 -12.11 10.54
CA GLU A 133 15.41 -11.86 11.24
C GLU A 133 14.22 -12.28 10.38
N ARG A 134 13.23 -12.86 11.04
CA ARG A 134 11.93 -13.20 10.48
C ARG A 134 10.88 -12.48 11.30
N SER A 135 9.86 -11.98 10.63
CA SER A 135 8.71 -11.38 11.27
C SER A 135 7.41 -11.94 10.69
N PHE A 136 6.46 -12.19 11.59
CA PHE A 136 5.08 -12.46 11.23
C PHE A 136 4.22 -11.29 11.69
N MET A 137 3.33 -10.81 10.82
CA MET A 137 2.45 -9.69 11.11
C MET A 137 0.98 -10.05 10.96
N ILE A 138 0.20 -9.59 11.93
CA ILE A 138 -1.26 -9.56 11.87
C ILE A 138 -1.68 -8.10 11.99
N SER A 139 -2.30 -7.57 10.96
CA SER A 139 -2.80 -6.21 10.90
C SER A 139 -4.32 -6.20 10.82
N LEU A 140 -4.97 -5.30 11.54
CA LEU A 140 -6.41 -5.10 11.52
C LEU A 140 -6.69 -3.64 11.27
N ALA A 141 -7.56 -3.34 10.31
CA ALA A 141 -7.92 -1.97 9.97
C ALA A 141 -9.42 -1.81 9.78
N THR A 142 -9.90 -0.59 9.98
CA THR A 142 -11.31 -0.24 9.75
C THR A 142 -11.41 1.19 9.23
N ALA A 143 -12.55 1.48 8.59
CA ALA A 143 -12.92 2.80 8.14
C ALA A 143 -14.12 3.29 8.97
N LEU A 144 -13.96 4.41 9.65
CA LEU A 144 -15.01 5.07 10.42
C LEU A 144 -15.52 6.26 9.62
N ASN A 145 -16.84 6.36 9.46
CA ASN A 145 -17.47 7.53 8.88
C ASN A 145 -17.70 8.56 9.98
N GLU A 146 -17.25 9.78 9.77
CA GLU A 146 -17.25 10.86 10.75
C GLU A 146 -17.84 12.14 10.15
N THR A 147 -18.57 12.93 10.93
CA THR A 147 -19.28 14.11 10.39
C THR A 147 -18.33 15.23 9.95
N ILE A 148 -17.25 15.45 10.71
CA ILE A 148 -16.31 16.55 10.46
C ILE A 148 -15.21 16.13 9.48
N LEU A 149 -14.61 14.96 9.71
CA LEU A 149 -13.49 14.45 8.91
C LEU A 149 -13.93 13.58 7.73
N ARG A 150 -15.25 13.39 7.52
CA ARG A 150 -15.90 12.53 6.53
C ARG A 150 -15.59 11.04 6.72
N ARG A 151 -14.32 10.67 6.70
CA ARG A 151 -13.84 9.30 6.91
C ARG A 151 -12.49 9.30 7.60
N VAL A 152 -12.28 8.35 8.50
CA VAL A 152 -11.03 8.11 9.20
C VAL A 152 -10.69 6.63 9.13
N TYR A 153 -9.48 6.30 8.69
CA TYR A 153 -8.97 4.95 8.73
C TYR A 153 -8.11 4.74 9.97
N LEU A 154 -8.42 3.70 10.72
CA LEU A 154 -7.65 3.26 11.89
C LEU A 154 -7.10 1.87 11.62
N GLY A 155 -5.88 1.63 12.10
CA GLY A 155 -5.31 0.29 12.04
C GLY A 155 -4.38 -0.01 13.20
N ALA A 156 -4.27 -1.29 13.53
CA ALA A 156 -3.31 -1.81 14.49
C ALA A 156 -2.62 -3.04 13.90
N GLY A 157 -1.36 -3.26 14.25
CA GLY A 157 -0.58 -4.41 13.80
C GLY A 157 0.17 -5.08 14.95
N LEU A 158 0.12 -6.40 15.05
CA LEU A 158 0.99 -7.19 15.91
C LEU A 158 2.10 -7.79 15.07
N LYS A 159 3.34 -7.52 15.42
CA LYS A 159 4.55 -8.10 14.84
C LYS A 159 5.17 -9.08 15.82
N VAL A 160 5.34 -10.33 15.41
CA VAL A 160 6.12 -11.35 16.13
C VAL A 160 7.46 -11.47 15.43
N ILE A 161 8.54 -11.35 16.19
CA ILE A 161 9.92 -11.27 15.70
C ILE A 161 10.66 -12.53 16.12
N ASN A 162 11.43 -13.11 15.20
CA ASN A 162 12.36 -14.19 15.44
C ASN A 162 13.72 -13.82 14.83
N GLN A 163 14.70 -13.57 15.69
CA GLN A 163 16.08 -13.37 15.26
C GLN A 163 16.87 -14.65 15.48
N PHE A 164 17.75 -14.96 14.53
CA PHE A 164 18.54 -16.18 14.57
C PHE A 164 19.99 -15.93 14.15
N VAL A 165 20.88 -16.70 14.78
CA VAL A 165 22.29 -16.84 14.42
C VAL A 165 22.60 -18.32 14.57
N ASP A 166 22.80 -18.99 13.45
CA ASP A 166 22.95 -20.44 13.38
C ASP A 166 21.79 -21.17 14.07
N GLY A 167 22.06 -22.11 15.00
CA GLY A 167 21.05 -22.80 15.78
C GLY A 167 20.44 -21.99 16.92
N ASN A 168 20.99 -20.80 17.24
CA ASN A 168 20.49 -19.97 18.32
C ASN A 168 19.37 -19.05 17.83
N GLN A 169 18.32 -18.91 18.65
CA GLN A 169 17.16 -18.08 18.33
C GLN A 169 16.75 -17.23 19.53
N ARG A 170 16.12 -16.09 19.24
CA ARG A 170 15.40 -15.28 20.22
C ARG A 170 14.11 -14.72 19.63
N PHE A 171 13.12 -14.50 20.48
CA PHE A 171 11.80 -14.03 20.07
C PHE A 171 11.45 -12.72 20.74
N GLY A 172 10.63 -11.93 20.06
CA GLY A 172 10.02 -10.74 20.62
C GLY A 172 8.72 -10.38 19.91
N TYR A 173 8.07 -9.32 20.38
CA TYR A 173 6.91 -8.75 19.69
C TYR A 173 6.92 -7.23 19.73
N GLY A 174 6.22 -6.64 18.76
CA GLY A 174 5.94 -5.21 18.69
C GLY A 174 4.50 -4.97 18.24
N VAL A 175 3.86 -3.94 18.79
CA VAL A 175 2.53 -3.48 18.37
C VAL A 175 2.67 -2.16 17.65
N ASN A 176 2.04 -2.04 16.50
CA ASN A 176 1.98 -0.85 15.66
C ASN A 176 0.57 -0.25 15.71
N GLY A 177 0.47 1.08 15.61
CA GLY A 177 -0.79 1.81 15.54
C GLY A 177 -0.76 2.81 14.39
N GLY A 178 -1.84 2.89 13.63
CA GLY A 178 -1.93 3.66 12.40
C GLY A 178 -3.22 4.45 12.28
N LEU A 179 -3.12 5.63 11.68
CA LEU A 179 -4.22 6.54 11.37
C LEU A 179 -4.00 7.12 9.97
N ILE A 180 -5.07 7.20 9.17
CA ILE A 180 -5.08 8.00 7.95
C ILE A 180 -6.39 8.78 7.87
N ILE A 181 -6.29 10.07 7.61
CA ILE A 181 -7.41 10.96 7.37
C ILE A 181 -7.37 11.39 5.90
N PRO A 182 -8.17 10.77 5.02
CA PRO A 182 -8.31 11.20 3.64
C PRO A 182 -8.95 12.59 3.58
N ARG A 183 -8.68 13.31 2.48
CA ARG A 183 -9.34 14.58 2.17
C ARG A 183 -9.29 15.60 3.32
N PHE A 184 -8.18 15.62 4.04
CA PHE A 184 -7.97 16.49 5.20
C PHE A 184 -7.98 17.95 4.76
N VAL A 185 -9.03 18.68 5.14
CA VAL A 185 -9.31 20.09 4.76
C VAL A 185 -9.58 20.29 3.26
N PHE A 186 -8.93 19.54 2.37
CA PHE A 186 -9.07 19.61 0.91
C PHE A 186 -9.28 18.22 0.31
N ASP A 187 -10.08 18.11 -0.75
CA ASP A 187 -10.46 16.82 -1.38
C ASP A 187 -9.29 16.03 -2.00
N ASP A 188 -8.12 16.66 -2.15
CA ASP A 188 -6.92 16.07 -2.77
C ASP A 188 -5.78 15.83 -1.77
N LEU A 189 -5.95 16.17 -0.48
CA LEU A 189 -4.93 16.03 0.56
C LEU A 189 -5.27 14.90 1.52
N ASP A 190 -4.42 13.89 1.63
CA ASP A 190 -4.52 12.86 2.66
C ASP A 190 -3.39 13.03 3.66
N VAL A 191 -3.66 12.84 4.95
CA VAL A 191 -2.64 12.88 6.01
C VAL A 191 -2.66 11.59 6.82
N GLY A 192 -1.50 11.16 7.28
CA GLY A 192 -1.35 9.93 8.05
C GLY A 192 -0.38 10.06 9.21
N LEU A 193 -0.54 9.16 10.16
CA LEU A 193 0.34 8.96 11.30
C LEU A 193 0.48 7.46 11.55
N VAL A 194 1.69 7.02 11.85
CA VAL A 194 1.96 5.65 12.30
C VAL A 194 2.97 5.65 13.44
N GLY A 195 2.71 4.84 14.46
CA GLY A 195 3.64 4.48 15.51
C GLY A 195 4.03 3.00 15.39
N PHE A 196 5.32 2.72 15.31
CA PHE A 196 5.89 1.38 15.24
C PHE A 196 6.40 0.95 16.61
N ASN A 197 6.13 -0.31 16.99
CA ASN A 197 6.57 -0.91 18.25
C ASN A 197 6.23 -0.02 19.47
N ILE A 198 5.02 0.57 19.49
CA ILE A 198 4.53 1.43 20.58
C ILE A 198 4.33 0.63 21.87
N ILE A 199 4.08 -0.67 21.75
CA ILE A 199 4.19 -1.67 22.81
C ILE A 199 5.17 -2.71 22.28
N LYS A 200 6.12 -3.15 23.11
CA LYS A 200 7.18 -4.05 22.68
C LYS A 200 7.67 -4.94 23.81
N SER A 201 8.14 -6.13 23.47
CA SER A 201 8.84 -7.01 24.38
C SER A 201 10.35 -6.81 24.32
N LYS A 202 11.03 -7.35 25.32
CA LYS A 202 12.48 -7.54 25.27
C LYS A 202 12.80 -8.80 24.46
N LEU A 203 13.95 -8.80 23.78
CA LEU A 203 14.55 -9.95 23.12
C LEU A 203 15.78 -10.38 23.92
N LYS A 204 15.94 -11.69 24.08
CA LYS A 204 17.00 -12.27 24.89
C LYS A 204 17.52 -13.57 24.26
N TRP A 205 18.83 -13.68 24.10
CA TRP A 205 19.47 -14.92 23.64
C TRP A 205 19.48 -15.96 24.75
N THR A 206 19.32 -17.23 24.38
CA THR A 206 19.46 -18.37 25.29
C THR A 206 20.83 -18.32 25.97
N GLY A 207 20.85 -18.37 27.32
CA GLY A 207 22.10 -18.35 28.10
C GLY A 207 22.72 -16.97 28.32
N SER A 208 22.20 -15.91 27.71
CA SER A 208 22.61 -14.53 28.00
C SER A 208 21.77 -13.93 29.14
N ASN A 209 22.27 -12.90 29.82
CA ASN A 209 21.47 -12.03 30.69
C ASN A 209 21.14 -10.69 30.04
N GLU A 210 21.72 -10.40 28.88
CA GLU A 210 21.48 -9.17 28.14
C GLU A 210 20.10 -9.17 27.49
N GLU A 211 19.42 -8.04 27.61
CA GLU A 211 18.09 -7.82 27.07
C GLU A 211 18.09 -6.60 26.16
N GLU A 212 17.61 -6.78 24.94
CA GLU A 212 17.50 -5.71 23.95
C GLU A 212 16.04 -5.46 23.61
N VAL A 213 15.72 -4.27 23.10
CA VAL A 213 14.38 -3.93 22.62
C VAL A 213 14.48 -3.36 21.22
N VAL A 214 13.47 -3.62 20.40
CA VAL A 214 13.37 -3.01 19.08
C VAL A 214 13.00 -1.53 19.22
N GLU A 215 13.55 -0.69 18.36
CA GLU A 215 13.27 0.75 18.39
C GLU A 215 11.78 1.07 18.22
N SER A 216 11.30 2.05 18.99
CA SER A 216 9.97 2.63 18.77
C SER A 216 10.11 3.81 17.82
N ARG A 217 9.28 3.86 16.77
CA ARG A 217 9.36 4.90 15.75
C ARG A 217 8.01 5.55 15.54
N TYR A 218 8.01 6.83 15.18
CA TYR A 218 6.80 7.57 14.83
C TYR A 218 7.03 8.30 13.52
N ARG A 219 6.07 8.15 12.61
CA ARG A 219 6.13 8.76 11.29
C ARG A 219 4.84 9.48 11.00
N PHE A 220 4.98 10.70 10.51
CA PHE A 220 3.89 11.55 10.04
C PHE A 220 4.06 11.72 8.53
N GLY A 221 2.97 11.75 7.79
CA GLY A 221 3.08 11.95 6.35
C GLY A 221 1.84 12.53 5.72
N ALA A 222 2.01 13.04 4.52
CA ALA A 222 0.96 13.58 3.71
C ALA A 222 1.13 13.17 2.25
N SER A 223 0.01 13.08 1.55
CA SER A 223 0.01 12.89 0.11
C SER A 223 -1.00 13.81 -0.56
N TYR A 224 -0.63 14.34 -1.72
CA TYR A 224 -1.43 15.32 -2.43
C TYR A 224 -1.63 14.91 -3.88
N SER A 225 -2.89 14.86 -4.31
CA SER A 225 -3.26 14.53 -5.70
C SER A 225 -3.23 15.80 -6.55
N ILE A 226 -2.17 15.97 -7.35
CA ILE A 226 -2.02 17.13 -8.25
C ILE A 226 -3.04 17.05 -9.38
N ALA A 227 -3.21 15.85 -9.91
CA ALA A 227 -4.14 15.47 -10.95
C ALA A 227 -4.64 14.06 -10.65
N PRO A 228 -5.68 13.59 -11.35
CA PRO A 228 -6.04 12.19 -11.34
C PRO A 228 -4.79 11.28 -11.49
N SER A 229 -4.07 11.35 -12.60
CA SER A 229 -2.90 10.49 -12.81
C SER A 229 -1.66 10.82 -11.98
N TRP A 230 -1.65 11.84 -11.11
CA TRP A 230 -0.41 12.31 -10.47
C TRP A 230 -0.59 12.61 -8.98
N LYS A 231 0.17 11.88 -8.14
CA LYS A 231 0.24 12.06 -6.69
C LYS A 231 1.68 12.34 -6.24
N ILE A 232 1.83 13.20 -5.24
CA ILE A 232 3.09 13.43 -4.51
C ILE A 232 2.92 13.04 -3.04
N PHE A 233 4.04 12.70 -2.40
CA PHE A 233 4.10 12.16 -1.05
C PHE A 233 5.24 12.81 -0.27
N GLY A 234 5.04 12.98 1.04
CA GLY A 234 6.08 13.42 1.95
C GLY A 234 5.86 12.81 3.33
N ASP A 235 6.87 12.10 3.85
CA ASP A 235 6.87 11.51 5.18
C ASP A 235 8.05 12.05 6.02
N PHE A 236 7.85 12.13 7.34
CA PHE A 236 8.79 12.62 8.35
C PHE A 236 8.91 11.63 9.48
N GLU A 237 10.14 11.21 9.78
CA GLU A 237 10.45 10.33 10.91
C GLU A 237 11.70 10.87 11.60
N LYS A 238 11.54 11.44 12.79
CA LYS A 238 12.61 12.10 13.54
C LYS A 238 13.30 13.19 12.71
N ASP A 239 14.56 12.99 12.34
CA ASP A 239 15.42 13.86 11.54
C ASP A 239 15.47 13.48 10.05
N LYS A 240 14.72 12.44 9.66
CA LYS A 240 14.70 11.92 8.29
C LYS A 240 13.46 12.37 7.53
N ASN A 241 13.71 12.78 6.30
CA ASN A 241 12.68 13.22 5.35
C ASN A 241 12.62 12.27 4.17
N TYR A 242 11.40 12.00 3.71
CA TYR A 242 11.11 11.10 2.61
C TYR A 242 10.17 11.81 1.65
N PHE A 243 10.50 11.84 0.37
CA PHE A 243 9.70 12.48 -0.66
C PHE A 243 9.51 11.55 -1.84
N GLY A 244 8.29 11.55 -2.38
CA GLY A 244 7.90 10.64 -3.44
C GLY A 244 6.96 11.28 -4.44
N THR A 245 6.93 10.72 -5.64
CA THR A 245 5.92 11.01 -6.66
C THR A 245 5.54 9.74 -7.39
N SER A 246 4.27 9.65 -7.79
CA SER A 246 3.76 8.60 -8.67
C SER A 246 2.92 9.19 -9.78
N TYR A 247 3.18 8.77 -11.01
CA TYR A 247 2.44 9.15 -12.19
C TYR A 247 1.92 7.92 -12.95
N THR A 248 0.61 7.84 -13.14
CA THR A 248 -0.04 6.77 -13.92
C THR A 248 -0.23 7.22 -15.36
N PHE A 249 0.36 6.47 -16.28
CA PHE A 249 0.31 6.69 -17.72
C PHE A 249 -0.57 5.61 -18.38
N ILE A 250 -1.62 6.06 -19.08
CA ILE A 250 -2.60 5.22 -19.80
C ILE A 250 -3.17 4.10 -18.90
N ASP A 251 -3.41 4.41 -17.62
CA ASP A 251 -3.96 3.52 -16.58
C ASP A 251 -3.20 2.19 -16.37
N LYS A 252 -2.06 2.00 -17.03
CA LYS A 252 -1.32 0.73 -17.09
C LYS A 252 0.10 0.83 -16.52
N TYR A 253 0.77 1.96 -16.75
CA TYR A 253 2.17 2.15 -16.38
C TYR A 253 2.25 3.15 -15.23
N LEU A 254 2.88 2.78 -14.13
CA LEU A 254 3.02 3.64 -12.95
C LEU A 254 4.49 4.04 -12.80
N LEU A 255 4.84 5.25 -13.23
CA LEU A 255 6.18 5.80 -13.06
C LEU A 255 6.31 6.38 -11.65
N LYS A 256 7.42 6.08 -10.98
CA LYS A 256 7.66 6.46 -9.59
C LYS A 256 9.08 7.01 -9.45
N ALA A 257 9.23 8.03 -8.62
CA ALA A 257 10.52 8.55 -8.22
C ALA A 257 10.45 9.00 -6.77
N GLY A 258 11.59 8.96 -6.08
CA GLY A 258 11.64 9.44 -4.71
C GLY A 258 13.04 9.62 -4.18
N ILE A 259 13.11 10.30 -3.05
CA ILE A 259 14.33 10.59 -2.31
C ILE A 259 14.05 10.29 -0.85
N ALA A 260 14.94 9.55 -0.21
CA ALA A 260 14.87 9.23 1.20
C ALA A 260 16.24 9.46 1.82
N ASP A 261 16.40 10.54 2.58
CA ASP A 261 17.70 10.91 3.16
C ASP A 261 18.77 11.07 2.03
N LYS A 262 19.75 10.17 1.94
CA LYS A 262 20.78 10.12 0.90
C LYS A 262 20.57 9.02 -0.15
N SER A 263 19.37 8.45 -0.19
CA SER A 263 18.97 7.48 -1.21
C SER A 263 18.11 8.15 -2.29
N TYR A 264 18.36 7.76 -3.54
CA TYR A 264 17.63 8.22 -4.73
C TYR A 264 16.99 7.02 -5.41
N MET A 265 15.69 7.09 -5.71
CA MET A 265 14.92 5.98 -6.25
C MET A 265 14.21 6.33 -7.55
N LEU A 266 14.17 5.35 -8.45
CA LEU A 266 13.34 5.34 -9.65
C LEU A 266 12.63 4.00 -9.74
N GLY A 267 11.40 3.98 -10.22
CA GLY A 267 10.67 2.75 -10.39
C GLY A 267 9.55 2.82 -11.40
N MET A 268 9.09 1.63 -11.79
CA MET A 268 8.01 1.44 -12.73
C MET A 268 7.12 0.30 -12.26
N GLY A 269 5.81 0.54 -12.25
CA GLY A 269 4.79 -0.48 -12.11
C GLY A 269 4.13 -0.76 -13.45
N ILE A 270 3.79 -2.02 -13.71
CA ILE A 270 2.97 -2.43 -14.86
C ILE A 270 1.77 -3.17 -14.30
N ASN A 271 0.59 -2.65 -14.61
CA ASN A 271 -0.69 -3.27 -14.30
C ASN A 271 -1.09 -4.19 -15.47
N PHE A 272 -1.41 -5.44 -15.16
CA PHE A 272 -1.99 -6.41 -16.06
C PHE A 272 -3.43 -6.66 -15.63
N ASP A 273 -4.37 -6.45 -16.54
CA ASP A 273 -5.73 -6.93 -16.37
C ASP A 273 -5.76 -8.47 -16.31
N LYS A 274 -6.93 -9.02 -15.95
CA LYS A 274 -7.19 -10.45 -15.77
C LYS A 274 -6.37 -11.35 -16.71
N LEU A 275 -5.45 -12.11 -16.12
CA LEU A 275 -4.63 -13.10 -16.80
C LEU A 275 -5.46 -14.38 -17.02
N SER A 276 -5.44 -14.89 -18.25
CA SER A 276 -6.17 -16.12 -18.59
C SER A 276 -5.68 -17.30 -17.75
N GLY A 277 -6.60 -18.07 -17.16
CA GLY A 277 -6.29 -19.21 -16.28
C GLY A 277 -6.12 -18.87 -14.80
N PHE A 278 -6.18 -17.59 -14.41
CA PHE A 278 -6.16 -17.16 -13.00
C PHE A 278 -7.43 -16.38 -12.68
N ASP A 279 -7.92 -16.51 -11.44
CA ASP A 279 -9.16 -15.83 -11.03
C ASP A 279 -8.93 -14.43 -10.47
N PHE A 280 -7.70 -13.91 -10.52
CA PHE A 280 -7.38 -12.53 -10.14
C PHE A 280 -7.87 -11.52 -11.20
N ASP A 281 -8.43 -10.41 -10.74
CA ASP A 281 -8.91 -9.31 -11.57
C ASP A 281 -7.75 -8.48 -12.13
N ASN A 282 -6.68 -8.36 -11.34
CA ASN A 282 -5.50 -7.58 -11.69
C ASN A 282 -4.21 -8.20 -11.13
N VAL A 283 -3.11 -8.03 -11.85
CA VAL A 283 -1.75 -8.32 -11.38
C VAL A 283 -0.87 -7.11 -11.62
N VAL A 284 -0.18 -6.64 -10.60
CA VAL A 284 0.77 -5.53 -10.70
C VAL A 284 2.19 -6.05 -10.49
N LEU A 285 3.06 -5.76 -11.46
CA LEU A 285 4.50 -5.96 -11.35
C LEU A 285 5.15 -4.61 -11.07
N ASP A 286 5.84 -4.49 -9.94
CA ASP A 286 6.58 -3.29 -9.57
C ASP A 286 8.08 -3.57 -9.53
N TYR A 287 8.83 -2.66 -10.14
CA TYR A 287 10.29 -2.61 -10.07
C TYR A 287 10.73 -1.28 -9.44
N ALA A 288 11.71 -1.36 -8.55
CA ALA A 288 12.39 -0.19 -8.00
C ALA A 288 13.90 -0.36 -8.05
N PHE A 289 14.57 0.72 -8.41
CA PHE A 289 16.00 0.91 -8.29
C PHE A 289 16.27 1.92 -7.19
N GLU A 290 17.21 1.62 -6.30
CA GLU A 290 17.71 2.52 -5.26
C GLU A 290 19.23 2.69 -5.42
N TYR A 291 19.67 3.95 -5.50
CA TYR A 291 21.06 4.33 -5.27
C TYR A 291 21.19 4.96 -3.89
N ASN A 292 22.07 4.42 -3.04
CA ASN A 292 22.36 4.93 -1.71
C ASN A 292 23.79 5.48 -1.63
N ASP A 293 23.89 6.80 -1.46
CA ASP A 293 25.17 7.52 -1.44
C ASP A 293 26.05 7.18 -0.22
N ASP A 294 25.45 6.85 0.93
CA ASP A 294 26.22 6.42 2.12
C ASP A 294 26.95 5.08 1.89
N LEU A 295 26.50 4.29 0.92
CA LEU A 295 27.09 3.01 0.56
C LEU A 295 27.99 3.11 -0.69
N SER A 296 28.22 4.32 -1.21
CA SER A 296 29.02 4.56 -2.42
C SER A 296 30.46 4.01 -2.33
N ALA A 297 31.03 3.96 -1.13
CA ALA A 297 32.34 3.39 -0.86
C ALA A 297 32.39 1.85 -0.91
N LEU A 298 31.23 1.17 -0.92
CA LEU A 298 31.10 -0.28 -0.93
C LEU A 298 30.70 -0.76 -2.34
N PRO A 299 31.60 -1.40 -3.11
CA PRO A 299 31.30 -1.86 -4.47
C PRO A 299 30.08 -2.79 -4.51
N GLY A 300 29.09 -2.45 -5.35
CA GLY A 300 27.86 -3.24 -5.53
C GLY A 300 26.81 -3.12 -4.41
N ALA A 301 27.13 -2.45 -3.29
CA ALA A 301 26.21 -2.24 -2.18
C ALA A 301 25.35 -0.97 -2.32
N ALA A 302 25.87 0.03 -3.03
CA ALA A 302 25.16 1.29 -3.29
C ALA A 302 23.94 1.13 -4.20
N TYR A 303 23.89 0.07 -5.01
CA TYR A 303 22.88 -0.14 -6.03
C TYR A 303 22.00 -1.33 -5.64
N ASN A 304 20.71 -1.08 -5.42
CA ASN A 304 19.76 -2.11 -4.99
C ASN A 304 18.56 -2.17 -5.94
N HIS A 305 18.09 -3.39 -6.18
CA HIS A 305 17.00 -3.69 -7.10
C HIS A 305 15.90 -4.45 -6.36
N TYR A 306 14.65 -4.01 -6.52
CA TYR A 306 13.51 -4.60 -5.84
C TYR A 306 12.43 -4.97 -6.86
N PHE A 307 11.87 -6.16 -6.68
CA PHE A 307 10.78 -6.67 -7.52
C PHE A 307 9.65 -7.11 -6.62
N SER A 308 8.46 -6.54 -6.82
CA SER A 308 7.25 -7.03 -6.18
C SER A 308 6.17 -7.40 -7.18
N VAL A 309 5.38 -8.40 -6.80
CA VAL A 309 4.21 -8.86 -7.55
C VAL A 309 3.01 -8.81 -6.61
N SER A 310 1.96 -8.12 -7.03
CA SER A 310 0.71 -8.03 -6.29
C SER A 310 -0.45 -8.56 -7.13
N PHE A 311 -1.32 -9.34 -6.51
CA PHE A 311 -2.50 -9.96 -7.11
C PHE A 311 -3.75 -9.43 -6.40
N TYR A 312 -4.76 -9.08 -7.17
CA TYR A 312 -5.99 -8.47 -6.67
C TYR A 312 -7.20 -9.26 -7.13
N HIS A 313 -8.08 -9.64 -6.22
CA HIS A 313 -9.30 -10.41 -6.48
C HIS A 313 -10.45 -9.94 -5.59
N GLY A 314 -11.60 -9.65 -6.18
CA GLY A 314 -12.85 -9.51 -5.42
C GLY A 314 -12.91 -8.29 -4.51
N GLY A 315 -12.17 -7.23 -4.82
CA GLY A 315 -12.52 -5.88 -4.37
C GLY A 315 -13.62 -5.40 -5.28
N GLU A 316 -14.76 -4.98 -4.73
CA GLU A 316 -16.00 -4.65 -5.45
C GLU A 316 -15.80 -4.68 -6.96
N SER A 317 -16.24 -5.78 -7.59
CA SER A 317 -16.13 -5.96 -9.03
C SER A 317 -16.42 -4.62 -9.64
N PHE A 318 -15.45 -4.07 -10.36
CA PHE A 318 -15.50 -2.69 -10.77
C PHE A 318 -16.77 -2.38 -11.61
N ARG A 319 -17.51 -3.42 -12.01
CA ARG A 319 -18.87 -3.38 -12.54
C ARG A 319 -19.83 -2.65 -11.60
N PRO A 320 -20.35 -1.46 -11.98
CA PRO A 320 -21.51 -0.94 -11.30
C PRO A 320 -22.65 -1.96 -11.35
N THR A 321 -23.52 -1.96 -10.36
CA THR A 321 -24.77 -2.73 -10.36
C THR A 321 -25.93 -1.84 -10.79
N LEU A 322 -27.04 -2.44 -11.22
CA LEU A 322 -28.31 -1.73 -11.40
C LEU A 322 -29.26 -2.17 -10.29
N ASP A 323 -29.95 -1.22 -9.66
CA ASP A 323 -30.97 -1.49 -8.64
C ASP A 323 -32.31 -1.84 -9.31
N THR A 324 -32.32 -2.92 -10.11
CA THR A 324 -33.54 -3.45 -10.75
C THR A 324 -33.59 -4.97 -10.67
N ASN A 325 -34.76 -5.49 -10.28
CA ASN A 325 -35.03 -6.92 -10.25
C ASN A 325 -35.68 -7.43 -11.55
N LYS A 326 -35.85 -6.56 -12.56
CA LYS A 326 -36.49 -6.89 -13.84
C LYS A 326 -35.51 -6.67 -14.99
N PRO A 327 -35.20 -7.69 -15.80
CA PRO A 327 -34.32 -7.53 -16.97
C PRO A 327 -35.00 -6.82 -18.14
N TYR A 328 -36.34 -6.72 -18.12
CA TYR A 328 -37.16 -6.12 -19.16
C TYR A 328 -38.32 -5.31 -18.57
N ILE A 329 -38.52 -4.09 -19.09
CA ILE A 329 -39.55 -3.14 -18.65
C ILE A 329 -40.28 -2.60 -19.89
N ILE A 330 -41.60 -2.41 -19.81
CA ILE A 330 -42.39 -1.68 -20.81
C ILE A 330 -42.91 -0.41 -20.13
N THR A 331 -42.78 0.73 -20.78
CA THR A 331 -43.24 2.02 -20.24
C THR A 331 -43.72 2.94 -21.37
N ASP A 332 -44.51 3.96 -21.03
CA ASP A 332 -44.89 5.05 -21.94
C ASP A 332 -44.18 6.37 -21.52
N GLU A 333 -43.40 6.32 -20.44
CA GLU A 333 -42.68 7.46 -19.89
C GLU A 333 -41.51 7.89 -20.81
N PRO A 334 -41.22 9.19 -20.92
CA PRO A 334 -40.12 9.70 -21.73
C PRO A 334 -38.74 9.51 -21.09
N PHE A 335 -38.67 9.23 -19.78
CA PHE A 335 -37.43 9.03 -19.03
C PHE A 335 -37.51 7.78 -18.14
N TYR A 336 -36.34 7.24 -17.79
CA TYR A 336 -36.19 6.21 -16.77
C TYR A 336 -35.12 6.60 -15.76
N THR A 337 -35.44 6.54 -14.47
CA THR A 337 -34.46 6.66 -13.40
C THR A 337 -33.66 5.37 -13.30
N LEU A 338 -32.40 5.43 -13.71
CA LEU A 338 -31.44 4.34 -13.56
C LEU A 338 -30.61 4.61 -12.30
N SER A 339 -30.64 3.68 -11.35
CA SER A 339 -29.85 3.75 -10.13
C SER A 339 -29.08 2.46 -9.89
N GLY A 340 -28.09 2.53 -9.02
CA GLY A 340 -27.26 1.39 -8.67
C GLY A 340 -26.19 1.69 -7.65
N ARG A 341 -25.25 0.75 -7.54
CA ARG A 341 -24.04 0.91 -6.73
C ARG A 341 -22.78 0.82 -7.57
N ALA A 342 -21.74 1.48 -7.10
CA ALA A 342 -20.38 1.44 -7.61
C ALA A 342 -19.43 1.79 -6.47
N GLN A 343 -18.13 1.78 -6.72
CA GLN A 343 -17.18 2.25 -5.73
C GLN A 343 -17.40 3.73 -5.38
N ASP A 344 -17.18 4.08 -4.11
CA ASP A 344 -17.26 5.44 -3.58
C ASP A 344 -16.60 6.46 -4.52
N ASN A 345 -17.33 7.51 -4.92
CA ASN A 345 -16.86 8.57 -5.83
C ASN A 345 -16.42 8.13 -7.24
N ALA A 346 -16.75 6.91 -7.68
CA ALA A 346 -16.51 6.51 -9.05
C ALA A 346 -17.37 7.32 -10.03
N THR A 347 -16.80 7.62 -11.19
CA THR A 347 -17.51 8.21 -12.33
C THR A 347 -18.26 7.12 -13.09
N ILE A 348 -19.58 7.20 -13.15
CA ILE A 348 -20.45 6.24 -13.82
C ILE A 348 -20.80 6.76 -15.20
N SER A 349 -20.32 6.10 -16.23
CA SER A 349 -20.69 6.35 -17.63
C SER A 349 -21.85 5.45 -18.02
N ILE A 350 -22.98 6.04 -18.41
CA ILE A 350 -24.24 5.34 -18.70
C ILE A 350 -24.49 5.35 -20.19
N TYR A 351 -24.84 4.19 -20.74
CA TYR A 351 -25.04 3.97 -22.17
C TYR A 351 -26.47 3.53 -22.47
N ARG A 352 -26.99 3.99 -23.60
CA ARG A 352 -28.24 3.56 -24.22
C ARG A 352 -27.95 3.15 -25.65
N ASN A 353 -28.26 1.91 -26.02
CA ASN A 353 -28.04 1.39 -27.38
C ASN A 353 -26.61 1.67 -27.89
N GLU A 354 -25.61 1.42 -27.04
CA GLU A 354 -24.17 1.64 -27.30
C GLU A 354 -23.70 3.09 -27.33
N VAL A 355 -24.60 4.07 -27.22
CA VAL A 355 -24.28 5.50 -27.15
C VAL A 355 -24.17 5.94 -25.68
N LEU A 356 -23.11 6.68 -25.34
CA LEU A 356 -22.98 7.33 -24.02
C LEU A 356 -24.05 8.42 -23.89
N VAL A 357 -24.94 8.28 -22.90
CA VAL A 357 -26.07 9.20 -22.69
C VAL A 357 -25.94 10.06 -21.44
N ASP A 358 -25.20 9.59 -20.44
CA ASP A 358 -24.98 10.37 -19.22
C ASP A 358 -23.69 9.97 -18.50
N ARG A 359 -23.23 10.85 -17.62
CA ARG A 359 -22.12 10.60 -16.71
C ARG A 359 -22.42 11.21 -15.33
N VAL A 360 -22.57 10.35 -14.33
CA VAL A 360 -22.82 10.75 -12.93
C VAL A 360 -21.68 10.29 -12.03
N SER A 361 -21.63 10.78 -10.79
CA SER A 361 -20.70 10.27 -9.78
C SER A 361 -21.46 9.45 -8.75
N ALA A 362 -20.90 8.33 -8.33
CA ALA A 362 -21.33 7.66 -7.11
C ALA A 362 -21.02 8.55 -5.89
N ASP A 363 -21.90 8.53 -4.90
CA ASP A 363 -21.69 9.25 -3.65
C ASP A 363 -20.58 8.61 -2.79
N ASP A 364 -20.33 9.20 -1.63
CA ASP A 364 -19.33 8.70 -0.67
C ASP A 364 -19.70 7.33 -0.04
N PHE A 365 -20.86 6.77 -0.39
CA PHE A 365 -21.34 5.45 -0.01
C PHE A 365 -21.55 4.52 -1.22
N GLY A 366 -21.08 4.93 -2.40
CA GLY A 366 -21.14 4.16 -3.63
C GLY A 366 -22.49 4.15 -4.34
N LYS A 367 -23.49 4.94 -3.89
CA LYS A 367 -24.80 5.01 -4.57
C LYS A 367 -24.77 6.03 -5.71
N TRP A 368 -25.45 5.73 -6.79
CA TRP A 368 -25.62 6.65 -7.91
C TRP A 368 -27.03 6.55 -8.51
N GLU A 369 -27.46 7.65 -9.12
CA GLU A 369 -28.75 7.77 -9.78
C GLU A 369 -28.63 8.72 -10.99
N ALA A 370 -29.31 8.40 -12.08
CA ALA A 370 -29.36 9.20 -13.29
C ALA A 370 -30.73 9.11 -13.97
N GLN A 371 -31.20 10.20 -14.56
CA GLN A 371 -32.40 10.20 -15.39
C GLN A 371 -32.04 10.04 -16.86
N ILE A 372 -32.41 8.91 -17.44
CA ILE A 372 -32.05 8.54 -18.81
C ILE A 372 -33.23 8.78 -19.76
N PRO A 373 -33.10 9.62 -20.80
CA PRO A 373 -34.14 9.75 -21.83
C PRO A 373 -34.31 8.44 -22.60
N LEU A 374 -35.54 8.12 -22.99
CA LEU A 374 -35.89 6.92 -23.76
C LEU A 374 -36.35 7.26 -25.18
N ASP A 375 -35.76 6.57 -26.16
CA ASP A 375 -36.21 6.57 -27.56
C ASP A 375 -37.44 5.67 -27.70
N ASN A 376 -38.27 5.91 -28.73
CA ASN A 376 -39.40 5.03 -29.02
C ASN A 376 -38.88 3.63 -29.41
N GLY A 377 -39.53 2.58 -28.91
CA GLY A 377 -39.08 1.20 -29.09
C GLY A 377 -38.07 0.76 -28.02
N ASN A 378 -37.11 -0.09 -28.39
CA ASN A 378 -36.22 -0.73 -27.44
C ASN A 378 -35.02 0.15 -27.08
N ASN A 379 -34.80 0.29 -25.77
CA ASN A 379 -33.65 0.98 -25.16
C ASN A 379 -32.87 -0.05 -24.33
N ILE A 380 -31.64 -0.34 -24.73
CA ILE A 380 -30.74 -1.22 -23.99
C ILE A 380 -29.83 -0.35 -23.13
N LEU A 381 -30.08 -0.33 -21.82
CA LEU A 381 -29.32 0.44 -20.84
C LEU A 381 -28.25 -0.40 -20.16
N TYR A 382 -27.05 0.15 -19.99
CA TYR A 382 -25.99 -0.41 -19.16
C TYR A 382 -25.02 0.70 -18.71
N ALA A 383 -24.26 0.46 -17.64
CA ALA A 383 -23.28 1.43 -17.14
C ALA A 383 -21.88 0.83 -16.98
N ARG A 384 -20.88 1.72 -16.91
CA ARG A 384 -19.49 1.43 -16.54
C ARG A 384 -19.05 2.41 -15.46
N ALA A 385 -18.26 1.96 -14.51
CA ALA A 385 -17.61 2.84 -13.56
C ALA A 385 -16.21 3.19 -14.08
N GLN A 386 -15.70 4.34 -13.67
CA GLN A 386 -14.30 4.74 -13.72
C GLN A 386 -13.92 5.32 -12.35
N GLU A 387 -13.02 4.66 -11.63
CA GLU A 387 -12.46 5.18 -10.39
C GLU A 387 -11.59 6.39 -10.71
N LYS A 388 -11.39 7.26 -9.73
CA LYS A 388 -10.34 8.27 -9.83
C LYS A 388 -9.01 7.50 -9.96
N ASN A 389 -8.48 7.43 -11.19
CA ASN A 389 -7.11 6.99 -11.53
C ASN A 389 -6.91 5.48 -11.72
N LYS A 390 -7.98 4.74 -12.00
CA LYS A 390 -7.91 3.30 -12.32
C LYS A 390 -8.63 2.96 -13.63
N ASN A 391 -8.44 1.72 -14.08
CA ASN A 391 -9.05 1.16 -15.29
C ASN A 391 -10.57 1.29 -15.28
N ILE A 392 -11.18 1.38 -16.47
CA ILE A 392 -12.63 1.38 -16.68
C ILE A 392 -13.21 -0.02 -16.42
N SER A 393 -14.42 -0.08 -15.88
CA SER A 393 -15.04 -1.34 -15.51
C SER A 393 -15.56 -2.14 -16.69
N GLN A 394 -15.77 -3.43 -16.45
CA GLN A 394 -16.72 -4.18 -17.25
C GLN A 394 -18.15 -3.63 -17.05
N THR A 395 -19.04 -3.85 -18.00
CA THR A 395 -20.40 -3.29 -17.97
C THR A 395 -21.28 -3.96 -16.90
N THR A 396 -22.30 -3.23 -16.44
CA THR A 396 -23.45 -3.84 -15.74
C THR A 396 -24.12 -4.92 -16.59
N SER A 397 -25.03 -5.70 -15.99
CA SER A 397 -26.08 -6.39 -16.75
C SER A 397 -26.87 -5.38 -17.60
N LYS A 398 -27.31 -5.80 -18.79
CA LYS A 398 -28.14 -4.97 -19.68
C LYS A 398 -29.59 -4.97 -19.19
N LEU A 399 -30.18 -3.78 -19.08
CA LEU A 399 -31.60 -3.58 -18.83
C LEU A 399 -32.28 -3.18 -20.15
N ILE A 400 -33.32 -3.91 -20.56
CA ILE A 400 -34.08 -3.58 -21.76
C ILE A 400 -35.35 -2.85 -21.37
N ILE A 401 -35.54 -1.63 -21.87
CA ILE A 401 -36.75 -0.84 -21.67
C ILE A 401 -37.40 -0.59 -23.02
N ARG A 402 -38.62 -1.10 -23.22
CA ARG A 402 -39.42 -0.81 -24.40
C ARG A 402 -40.37 0.35 -24.12
N LYS A 403 -40.13 1.49 -24.77
CA LYS A 403 -41.06 2.61 -24.80
C LYS A 403 -42.11 2.39 -25.90
N LYS A 404 -43.40 2.49 -25.58
CA LYS A 404 -44.46 2.30 -26.59
C LYS A 404 -44.61 3.49 -27.53
#